data_AF-A0A420VJ78-F1
#
_entry.id   AF-A0A420VJ78-F1
#
_cell.length_a   1.000
_cell.length_b   1.000
_cell.length_c   1.000
_cell.angle_alpha   90.00
_cell.angle_beta   90.00
_cell.angle_gamma   90.00
#
_symmetry.space_group_name_H-M   'P 1'
#
loop_
_entity.id
_entity.type
_entity.pdbx_description
1 polymer ?
#
loop_
_entity_poly.entity_id
_entity_poly.type
_entity_poly.pdbx_seq_one_letter_code
_entity_poly.pdbx_strand_id
1 'polypeptide(L)'
;MANSHEVQYPVDYKQLPQKRILCVDMKSFYASCAAVMEGLDPLECYLAVVGDKDRMGSVVLAASPRLKKEFGIKTGSRLYEIPKDPRIRIVEPKMSFACIHGNY
;
A
#
# COMPACT_ATOMS: atom_id res chain seq x y z
N MET A 1 53.17 -28.41 5.50
CA MET A 1 51.74 -28.66 5.22
C MET A 1 50.99 -27.36 5.51
N ALA A 2 50.06 -26.99 4.63
CA ALA A 2 49.59 -25.62 4.39
C ALA A 2 48.89 -24.97 5.58
N ASN A 3 49.27 -23.72 5.89
CA ASN A 3 48.46 -22.81 6.70
C ASN A 3 47.53 -22.07 5.74
N SER A 4 46.29 -22.54 5.63
CA SER A 4 45.20 -21.85 4.96
C SER A 4 44.74 -20.68 5.81
N HIS A 5 45.45 -19.55 5.72
CA HIS A 5 44.95 -18.25 6.18
C HIS A 5 44.08 -17.68 5.06
N GLU A 6 42.77 -17.66 5.29
CA GLU A 6 41.78 -17.02 4.45
C GLU A 6 42.01 -15.49 4.49
N VAL A 7 42.55 -14.92 3.40
CA VAL A 7 42.75 -13.47 3.29
C VAL A 7 41.39 -12.83 3.01
N GLN A 8 40.71 -12.38 4.06
CA GLN A 8 39.55 -11.50 3.97
C GLN A 8 40.03 -10.10 3.57
N TYR A 9 39.96 -9.75 2.29
CA TYR A 9 40.21 -8.37 1.85
C TYR A 9 39.08 -7.47 2.36
N PRO A 10 39.34 -6.45 3.19
CA PRO A 10 38.31 -5.51 3.62
C PRO A 10 37.79 -4.76 2.40
N VAL A 11 36.48 -4.84 2.15
CA VAL A 11 35.83 -4.09 1.07
C VAL A 11 35.97 -2.60 1.36
N ASP A 12 36.69 -1.87 0.50
CA ASP A 12 36.82 -0.42 0.60
C ASP A 12 35.57 0.27 0.03
N TYR A 13 34.61 0.55 0.92
CA TYR A 13 33.35 1.22 0.58
C TYR A 13 33.54 2.64 0.01
N LYS A 14 34.73 3.26 0.11
CA LYS A 14 35.01 4.57 -0.51
C LYS A 14 35.18 4.49 -2.03
N GLN A 15 35.48 3.30 -2.56
CA GLN A 15 35.63 3.06 -4.00
C GLN A 15 34.29 2.79 -4.69
N LEU A 16 33.22 2.58 -3.91
CA LEU A 16 31.89 2.36 -4.45
C LEU A 16 31.26 3.68 -4.90
N PRO A 17 30.45 3.67 -5.98
CA PRO A 17 29.77 4.88 -6.46
C PRO A 17 28.88 5.49 -5.39
N GLN A 18 29.14 6.74 -5.02
CA GLN A 18 28.24 7.49 -4.14
C GLN A 18 27.05 8.03 -4.92
N LYS A 19 25.89 7.37 -4.78
CA LYS A 19 24.63 7.78 -5.38
C LYS A 19 23.74 8.44 -4.33
N ARG A 20 23.15 9.59 -4.66
CA ARG A 20 22.06 10.17 -3.87
C ARG A 20 20.75 9.51 -4.31
N ILE A 21 20.17 8.70 -3.45
CA ILE A 21 18.93 7.98 -3.72
C ILE A 21 17.78 8.69 -2.99
N LEU A 22 16.73 9.05 -3.73
CA LEU A 22 15.49 9.55 -3.18
C LEU A 22 14.39 8.51 -3.42
N CYS A 23 13.80 7.98 -2.35
CA CYS A 23 12.66 7.08 -2.42
C CYS A 23 11.37 7.87 -2.17
N VAL A 24 10.45 7.83 -3.13
CA VAL A 24 9.13 8.48 -3.04
C VAL A 24 8.07 7.39 -3.01
N ASP A 25 7.19 7.43 -2.01
CA ASP A 25 6.07 6.50 -1.85
C ASP A 25 4.75 7.28 -1.69
N MET A 26 3.69 6.77 -2.33
CA MET A 26 2.36 7.38 -2.29
C MET A 26 1.53 6.74 -1.19
N LYS A 27 1.24 7.53 -0.14
CA LYS A 27 0.42 7.06 0.97
C LYS A 27 -0.98 6.67 0.49
N SER A 28 -1.36 5.41 0.75
CA SER A 28 -2.70 4.89 0.43
C SER A 28 -3.07 4.94 -1.05
N PHE A 29 -2.10 4.82 -1.97
CA PHE A 29 -2.29 4.92 -3.43
C PHE A 29 -3.59 4.32 -3.95
N TYR A 30 -3.84 3.03 -3.71
CA TYR A 30 -4.98 2.36 -4.31
C TYR A 30 -6.34 2.84 -3.76
N ALA A 31 -6.39 3.16 -2.47
CA ALA A 31 -7.59 3.76 -1.88
C ALA A 31 -7.84 5.17 -2.42
N SER A 32 -6.77 5.93 -2.71
CA SER A 32 -6.87 7.25 -3.33
C SER A 32 -7.41 7.18 -4.75
N CYS A 33 -6.92 6.26 -5.59
CA CYS A 33 -7.46 6.05 -6.94
C CYS A 33 -8.94 5.65 -6.88
N ALA A 34 -9.30 4.71 -6.01
CA ALA A 34 -10.68 4.28 -5.85
C ALA A 34 -11.59 5.42 -5.35
N ALA A 35 -11.12 6.27 -4.44
CA ALA A 35 -11.86 7.43 -3.96
C ALA A 35 -12.17 8.41 -5.11
N VAL A 36 -11.17 8.76 -5.92
CA VAL A 36 -11.38 9.66 -7.08
C VAL A 36 -12.39 9.07 -8.06
N MET A 37 -12.32 7.77 -8.32
CA MET A 37 -13.27 7.10 -9.23
C MET A 37 -14.70 7.06 -8.69
N GLU A 38 -14.87 7.01 -7.37
CA GLU A 38 -16.17 7.08 -6.70
C GLU A 38 -16.63 8.55 -6.53
N GLY A 39 -15.88 9.53 -7.06
CA GLY A 39 -16.19 10.96 -6.93
C GLY A 39 -15.97 11.51 -5.53
N LEU A 40 -15.13 10.86 -4.72
CA LEU A 40 -14.83 11.21 -3.35
C LEU A 40 -13.46 11.88 -3.22
N ASP A 41 -13.31 12.75 -2.23
CA ASP A 41 -12.01 13.31 -1.87
C ASP A 41 -11.14 12.23 -1.17
N PRO A 42 -9.96 11.87 -1.71
CA PRO A 42 -9.06 10.88 -1.13
C PRO A 42 -8.59 11.19 0.30
N LEU A 43 -8.54 12.46 0.68
CA LEU A 43 -8.09 12.90 2.00
C LEU A 43 -9.21 12.86 3.03
N GLU A 44 -10.46 13.07 2.60
CA GLU A 44 -11.61 13.20 3.50
C GLU A 44 -12.51 11.96 3.57
N CYS A 45 -12.42 11.07 2.58
CA CYS A 45 -13.28 9.88 2.53
C CYS A 45 -12.87 8.78 3.51
N TYR A 46 -13.85 7.94 3.86
CA TYR A 46 -13.65 6.69 4.59
C TYR A 46 -13.82 5.53 3.63
N LEU A 47 -12.74 5.07 2.99
CA LEU A 47 -12.80 4.05 1.96
C LEU A 47 -11.84 2.90 2.23
N ALA A 48 -12.33 1.67 2.10
CA ALA A 48 -11.54 0.44 2.15
C ALA A 48 -11.66 -0.31 0.82
N VAL A 49 -10.52 -0.70 0.26
CA VAL A 49 -10.43 -1.62 -0.88
C VAL A 49 -10.23 -3.02 -0.32
N VAL A 50 -11.16 -3.93 -0.55
CA VAL A 50 -11.11 -5.33 -0.08
C VAL A 50 -11.08 -6.28 -1.26
N GLY A 51 -10.36 -7.40 -1.14
CA GLY A 51 -10.18 -8.32 -2.28
C GLY A 51 -11.47 -8.98 -2.78
N ASP A 52 -12.45 -9.16 -1.89
CA ASP A 52 -13.71 -9.87 -2.13
C ASP A 52 -14.68 -9.42 -1.03
N LYS A 53 -15.84 -8.87 -1.42
CA LYS A 53 -16.85 -8.37 -0.47
C LYS A 53 -17.71 -9.46 0.17
N ASP A 54 -17.88 -10.58 -0.52
CA ASP A 54 -18.76 -11.67 -0.09
C ASP A 54 -18.05 -12.57 0.93
N ARG A 55 -16.71 -12.60 0.89
CA ARG A 55 -15.90 -13.35 1.85
C ARG A 55 -15.56 -12.49 3.07
N MET A 56 -16.20 -12.75 4.22
CA MET A 56 -15.89 -12.04 5.48
C MET A 56 -14.42 -12.09 5.91
N GLY A 57 -13.70 -13.17 5.59
CA GLY A 57 -12.25 -13.30 5.81
C GLY A 57 -11.36 -12.58 4.79
N SER A 58 -11.96 -11.81 3.88
CA SER A 58 -11.24 -11.08 2.84
C SER A 58 -10.30 -10.04 3.44
N VAL A 59 -9.23 -9.77 2.71
CA VAL A 59 -8.16 -8.88 3.14
C VAL A 59 -8.41 -7.46 2.65
N VAL A 60 -8.17 -6.48 3.51
CA VAL A 60 -8.10 -5.07 3.16
C VAL A 60 -6.79 -4.82 2.42
N LEU A 61 -6.89 -4.59 1.12
CA LEU A 61 -5.76 -4.30 0.24
C LEU A 61 -5.27 -2.86 0.43
N ALA A 62 -6.19 -1.91 0.62
CA ALA A 62 -5.88 -0.52 0.90
C ALA A 62 -6.99 0.15 1.72
N ALA A 63 -6.61 1.18 2.48
CA ALA A 63 -7.54 1.99 3.26
C ALA A 63 -7.19 3.48 3.16
N SER A 64 -8.19 4.34 3.14
CA SER A 64 -8.01 5.79 3.07
C SER A 64 -7.32 6.33 4.34
N PRO A 65 -6.63 7.48 4.27
CA PRO A 65 -5.94 8.04 5.43
C PRO A 65 -6.85 8.30 6.65
N ARG A 66 -8.07 8.80 6.44
CA ARG A 66 -9.04 9.02 7.53
C ARG A 66 -9.58 7.74 8.11
N LEU A 67 -9.87 6.73 7.29
CA LEU A 67 -10.27 5.42 7.77
C LEU A 67 -9.20 4.80 8.68
N LYS A 68 -7.92 4.90 8.29
CA LYS A 68 -6.79 4.46 9.11
C LYS A 68 -6.68 5.24 10.44
N LYS A 69 -6.87 6.56 10.39
CA LYS A 69 -6.69 7.46 11.54
C LYS A 69 -7.80 7.32 12.58
N GLU A 70 -9.05 7.22 12.14
CA GLU A 70 -10.22 7.26 13.04
C GLU A 70 -10.71 5.88 13.45
N PHE A 71 -10.62 4.90 12.57
CA PHE A 71 -11.12 3.54 12.82
C PHE A 71 -10.01 2.51 13.04
N GLY A 72 -8.74 2.91 12.93
CA GLY A 72 -7.59 2.04 13.21
C GLY A 72 -7.37 0.90 12.21
N ILE A 73 -8.13 0.86 11.10
CA ILE A 73 -8.01 -0.16 10.05
C ILE A 73 -6.68 -0.01 9.33
N LYS A 74 -5.97 -1.12 9.12
CA LYS A 74 -4.68 -1.13 8.42
C LYS A 74 -4.78 -1.96 7.14
N THR A 75 -3.82 -1.76 6.24
CA THR A 75 -3.61 -2.71 5.14
C THR A 75 -3.28 -4.08 5.75
N GLY A 76 -3.96 -5.13 5.31
CA GLY A 76 -3.86 -6.47 5.86
C GLY A 76 -4.92 -6.82 6.91
N SER A 77 -5.69 -5.85 7.43
CA SER A 77 -6.88 -6.13 8.25
C SER A 77 -7.90 -6.96 7.49
N ARG A 78 -8.80 -7.64 8.20
CA ARG A 78 -9.89 -8.41 7.60
C ARG A 78 -11.15 -7.58 7.40
N LEU A 79 -11.95 -7.96 6.42
CA LEU A 79 -13.24 -7.32 6.15
C LEU A 79 -14.15 -7.31 7.39
N TYR A 80 -14.15 -8.37 8.20
CA TYR A 80 -14.91 -8.41 9.46
C TYR A 80 -14.40 -7.45 10.55
N GLU A 81 -13.16 -6.96 10.46
CA GLU A 81 -12.61 -5.97 11.41
C GLU A 81 -13.08 -4.55 11.09
N ILE A 82 -13.63 -4.32 9.90
CA ILE A 82 -14.16 -3.02 9.50
C ILE A 82 -15.46 -2.76 10.28
N PRO A 83 -15.56 -1.67 11.05
CA PRO A 83 -16.78 -1.34 11.77
C PRO A 83 -17.92 -1.05 10.79
N LYS A 84 -19.14 -1.42 11.19
CA LYS A 84 -20.36 -1.12 10.42
C LYS A 84 -20.75 0.33 10.63
N ASP A 85 -20.08 1.24 9.93
CA ASP A 85 -20.40 2.67 9.92
C ASP A 85 -20.88 3.07 8.51
N PRO A 86 -22.01 3.78 8.38
CA PRO A 86 -22.56 4.17 7.09
C PRO A 86 -21.65 5.10 6.27
N ARG A 87 -20.68 5.76 6.92
CA ARG A 87 -19.68 6.60 6.25
C ARG A 87 -18.62 5.79 5.52
N ILE A 88 -18.41 4.53 5.92
CA ILE A 88 -17.36 3.68 5.35
C ILE A 88 -17.83 3.07 4.04
N ARG A 89 -17.13 3.39 2.97
CA ARG A 89 -17.32 2.80 1.66
C ARG A 89 -16.37 1.63 1.47
N ILE A 90 -16.92 0.45 1.21
CA ILE A 90 -16.16 -0.75 0.86
C ILE A 90 -16.25 -0.95 -0.64
N VAL A 91 -15.11 -1.04 -1.31
CA VAL A 91 -14.99 -1.26 -2.75
C VAL A 91 -14.09 -2.45 -3.04
N GLU A 92 -14.30 -3.08 -4.19
CA GLU A 92 -13.40 -4.14 -4.67
C GLU A 92 -12.31 -3.55 -5.57
N PRO A 93 -11.14 -4.22 -5.66
CA PRO A 93 -10.04 -3.77 -6.49
C PRO A 93 -10.44 -3.76 -7.96
N LYS A 94 -10.37 -2.59 -8.59
CA LYS A 94 -10.45 -2.45 -10.06
C LYS A 94 -9.04 -2.21 -10.60
N MET A 95 -8.32 -3.30 -10.89
CA MET A 95 -6.90 -3.25 -11.32
C MET A 95 -6.70 -2.50 -12.64
N SER A 96 -7.73 -2.39 -13.48
CA SER A 96 -7.69 -1.66 -14.75
C SER A 96 -7.39 -0.17 -14.62
N PHE A 97 -7.55 0.42 -13.42
CA PHE A 97 -7.36 1.87 -13.21
C PHE A 97 -6.02 2.24 -12.57
N ALA A 98 -5.45 1.35 -11.76
CA ALA A 98 -4.08 1.54 -11.26
C ALA A 98 -3.07 1.50 -12.43
N CYS A 99 -3.35 0.67 -13.43
CA CYS A 99 -2.62 0.61 -14.69
C CYS A 99 -3.38 1.41 -15.75
N ILE A 100 -3.31 2.74 -15.68
CA ILE A 100 -3.72 3.73 -16.69
C ILE A 100 -4.33 3.11 -17.96
N HIS A 101 -5.62 2.76 -17.95
CA HIS A 101 -6.35 2.62 -19.21
C HIS A 101 -6.81 4.02 -19.59
N GLY A 102 -5.96 4.69 -20.37
CA GLY A 102 -6.38 5.87 -21.12
C GLY A 102 -7.58 5.49 -21.97
N ASN A 103 -8.73 6.06 -21.63
CA ASN A 103 -9.80 6.29 -22.59
C ASN A 103 -9.84 7.81 -22.81
N TYR A 104 -8.82 8.29 -23.52
CA TYR A 104 -8.82 9.47 -24.38
C TYR A 104 -8.17 9.05 -25.69
#